data_AF-A0A956NS98-F1
#
_entry.id   AF-A0A956NS98-F1
#
_cell.length_a   1.000
_cell.length_b   1.000
_cell.length_c   1.000
_cell.angle_alpha   90.00
_cell.angle_beta   90.00
_cell.angle_gamma   90.00
#
_symmetry.space_group_name_H-M   'P 1'
#
loop_
_entity.id
_entity.type
_entity.pdbx_description
1 polymer ?
#
loop_
_entity_poly.entity_id
_entity_poly.type
_entity_poly.pdbx_seq_one_letter_code
_entity_poly.pdbx_strand_id
1 'polypeptide(L)'
;ARYYILVGRDQARGRQEVERAYQLDPKNTWALTAMANYHLQDGDFQAMFEKLSRARQLDPLDKSVLASLIRAQIYVGQVKEALATSEELRALGVTDYGQMQWIVGAHLADNDLDGAKRVMADLSRNAPATELVSYFAGYHEMAFVLSPKQRELLFRLTPATFDDDRAWWGQALATAAWQQGDRRLAAAYADSSLAVAREQIQRSPTDVDLRMLNAVALAQSGRKAEALREAEAAMADTVDLSAGNISYALRTYEHVLLAAGEKERAIDVLEELMQRQFYVTPGWLKSDPAYRVLDGNPRFERLANRGIGAPVD
;
A
#
# COMPACT_ATOMS: atom_id res chain seq x y z
N ALA A 1 16.40 5.48 16.26
CA ALA A 1 15.33 4.60 15.71
C ALA A 1 14.83 5.00 14.31
N ARG A 2 14.10 6.11 14.12
CA ARG A 2 13.48 6.48 12.81
C ARG A 2 14.45 6.44 11.62
N TYR A 3 15.68 6.94 11.79
CA TYR A 3 16.71 6.87 10.75
C TYR A 3 16.98 5.43 10.30
N TYR A 4 17.20 4.49 11.23
CA TYR A 4 17.47 3.09 10.87
C TYR A 4 16.29 2.42 10.19
N ILE A 5 15.07 2.74 10.62
CA ILE A 5 13.83 2.18 10.05
C ILE A 5 13.60 2.70 8.63
N LEU A 6 13.69 4.02 8.43
CA LEU A 6 13.23 4.67 7.19
C LEU A 6 14.34 4.94 6.18
N VAL A 7 15.56 5.22 6.64
CA VAL A 7 16.69 5.63 5.79
C VAL A 7 17.71 4.50 5.68
N GLY A 8 18.17 3.99 6.81
CA GLY A 8 19.17 2.91 6.84
C GLY A 8 18.63 1.53 6.46
N ARG A 9 17.29 1.36 6.41
CA ARG A 9 16.58 0.08 6.20
C ARG A 9 17.09 -1.06 7.09
N ASP A 10 17.68 -0.75 8.24
CA ASP A 10 18.22 -1.69 9.24
C ASP A 10 17.15 -1.96 10.31
N GLN A 11 16.34 -2.99 10.08
CA GLN A 11 15.20 -3.33 10.94
C GLN A 11 15.63 -3.83 12.32
N ALA A 12 16.74 -4.57 12.40
CA ALA A 12 17.26 -5.09 13.66
C ALA A 12 17.70 -3.95 14.58
N ARG A 13 18.47 -2.99 14.04
CA ARG A 13 18.88 -1.81 14.79
C ARG A 13 17.72 -0.85 15.04
N GLY A 14 16.79 -0.72 14.09
CA GLY A 14 15.53 0.00 14.28
C GLY A 14 14.77 -0.50 15.51
N ARG A 15 14.63 -1.82 15.66
CA ARG A 15 13.94 -2.47 16.79
C ARG A 15 14.65 -2.24 18.11
N GLN A 16 15.97 -2.40 18.16
CA GLN A 16 16.76 -2.13 19.37
C GLN A 16 16.59 -0.68 19.85
N GLU A 17 16.59 0.26 18.91
CA GLU A 17 16.46 1.69 19.23
C GLU A 17 15.03 2.07 19.65
N VAL A 18 13.99 1.37 19.14
CA VAL A 18 12.61 1.52 19.62
C VAL A 18 12.47 0.98 21.04
N GLU A 19 13.04 -0.19 21.34
CA GLU A 19 13.04 -0.77 22.68
C GLU A 19 13.74 0.16 23.68
N ARG A 20 14.89 0.73 23.31
CA ARG A 20 15.58 1.72 24.12
C ARG A 20 14.72 2.97 24.37
N ALA A 21 14.01 3.45 23.35
CA ALA A 21 13.09 4.59 23.51
C ALA A 21 11.96 4.27 24.50
N TYR A 22 11.41 3.05 24.44
CA TYR A 22 10.40 2.58 25.38
C TYR A 22 10.93 2.44 26.81
N GLN A 23 12.16 1.96 27.01
CA GLN A 23 12.78 1.86 28.33
C GLN A 23 13.04 3.24 28.96
N LEU A 24 13.44 4.22 28.16
CA LEU A 24 13.68 5.60 28.61
C LEU A 24 12.37 6.33 28.93
N ASP A 25 11.33 6.10 28.13
CA ASP A 25 10.00 6.66 28.34
C ASP A 25 8.90 5.65 27.96
N PRO A 26 8.38 4.88 28.94
CA PRO A 26 7.32 3.91 28.70
C PRO A 26 5.96 4.52 28.30
N LYS A 27 5.84 5.86 28.35
CA LYS A 27 4.64 6.59 27.93
C LYS A 27 4.77 7.19 26.53
N ASN A 28 5.91 7.01 25.86
CA ASN A 28 6.12 7.50 24.51
C ASN A 28 5.19 6.75 23.53
N THR A 29 4.13 7.42 23.05
CA THR A 29 3.14 6.82 22.13
C THR A 29 3.79 6.35 20.84
N TRP A 30 4.75 7.09 20.30
CA TRP A 30 5.48 6.69 19.10
C TRP A 30 6.28 5.40 19.32
N ALA A 31 6.95 5.24 20.46
CA ALA A 31 7.68 4.00 20.77
C ALA A 31 6.72 2.81 20.90
N LEU A 32 5.58 2.99 21.60
CA LEU A 32 4.54 1.97 21.72
C LEU A 32 3.98 1.55 20.35
N THR A 33 3.63 2.51 19.50
CA THR A 33 3.15 2.25 18.14
C THR A 33 4.22 1.58 17.27
N ALA A 34 5.50 1.98 17.40
CA ALA A 34 6.58 1.33 16.68
C ALA A 34 6.80 -0.12 17.14
N MET A 35 6.70 -0.41 18.45
CA MET A 35 6.71 -1.77 18.98
C MET A 35 5.53 -2.58 18.46
N ALA A 36 4.33 -2.00 18.43
CA ALA A 36 3.15 -2.68 17.88
C ALA A 36 3.37 -3.12 16.42
N ASN A 37 4.05 -2.30 15.62
CA ASN A 37 4.36 -2.65 14.23
C ASN A 37 5.36 -3.82 14.12
N TYR A 38 6.28 -3.94 15.06
CA TYR A 38 7.16 -5.10 15.14
C TYR A 38 6.40 -6.35 15.56
N HIS A 39 5.52 -6.26 16.56
CA HIS A 39 4.64 -7.37 16.93
C HIS A 39 3.73 -7.81 15.78
N LEU A 40 3.20 -6.87 14.99
CA LEU A 40 2.45 -7.17 13.77
C LEU A 40 3.30 -7.96 12.76
N GLN A 41 4.56 -7.58 12.55
CA GLN A 41 5.47 -8.29 11.66
C GLN A 41 5.85 -9.68 12.15
N ASP A 42 5.88 -9.87 13.48
CA ASP A 42 6.18 -11.16 14.12
C ASP A 42 4.94 -12.07 14.20
N GLY A 43 3.75 -11.57 13.86
CA GLY A 43 2.48 -12.28 14.01
C GLY A 43 1.94 -12.30 15.46
N ASP A 44 2.52 -11.52 16.37
CA ASP A 44 2.06 -11.41 17.76
C ASP A 44 0.95 -10.35 17.88
N PHE A 45 -0.26 -10.71 17.44
CA PHE A 45 -1.40 -9.79 17.43
C PHE A 45 -1.83 -9.35 18.83
N GLN A 46 -1.65 -10.23 19.82
CA GLN A 46 -1.97 -9.89 21.20
C GLN A 46 -1.06 -8.76 21.69
N ALA A 47 0.27 -8.92 21.61
CA ALA A 47 1.20 -7.87 22.04
C ALA A 47 1.05 -6.61 21.18
N MET A 48 0.75 -6.73 19.88
CA MET A 48 0.44 -5.60 19.02
C MET A 48 -0.73 -4.77 19.58
N PHE A 49 -1.89 -5.41 19.84
CA PHE A 49 -3.06 -4.70 20.35
C PHE A 49 -2.87 -4.21 21.79
N GLU A 50 -2.10 -4.89 22.63
CA GLU A 50 -1.73 -4.40 23.95
C GLU A 50 -0.95 -3.07 23.87
N LYS A 51 0.05 -2.99 22.97
CA LYS A 51 0.83 -1.75 22.76
C LYS A 51 -0.01 -0.62 22.18
N LEU A 52 -0.85 -0.90 21.18
CA LEU A 52 -1.76 0.11 20.61
C LEU A 52 -2.81 0.58 21.60
N SER A 53 -3.38 -0.33 22.39
CA SER A 53 -4.35 0.00 23.45
C SER A 53 -3.69 0.89 24.51
N ARG A 54 -2.45 0.58 24.90
CA ARG A 54 -1.71 1.42 25.84
C ARG A 54 -1.42 2.81 25.27
N ALA A 55 -1.01 2.90 24.01
CA ALA A 55 -0.79 4.19 23.34
C ALA A 55 -2.07 5.03 23.30
N ARG A 56 -3.21 4.41 22.94
CA ARG A 56 -4.52 5.08 22.90
C ARG A 56 -5.02 5.53 24.27
N GLN A 57 -4.70 4.80 25.35
CA GLN A 57 -5.03 5.24 26.71
C GLN A 57 -4.21 6.46 27.15
N LEU A 58 -2.98 6.60 26.66
CA LEU A 58 -2.09 7.70 27.03
C LEU A 58 -2.48 8.99 26.30
N ASP A 59 -2.82 8.89 25.02
CA ASP A 59 -3.36 9.99 24.24
C ASP A 59 -4.49 9.48 23.32
N PRO A 60 -5.75 9.63 23.75
CA PRO A 60 -6.91 9.21 22.95
C PRO A 60 -7.12 10.02 21.66
N LEU A 61 -6.49 11.20 21.54
CA LEU A 61 -6.64 12.10 20.39
C LEU A 61 -5.41 12.06 19.46
N ASP A 62 -4.42 11.23 19.76
CA ASP A 62 -3.25 11.02 18.90
C ASP A 62 -3.68 10.37 17.57
N LYS A 63 -3.74 11.20 16.54
CA LYS A 63 -4.12 10.80 15.18
C LYS A 63 -3.22 9.70 14.61
N SER A 64 -1.94 9.68 14.98
CA SER A 64 -1.00 8.65 14.53
C SER A 64 -1.28 7.30 15.18
N VAL A 65 -1.71 7.28 16.45
CA VAL A 65 -2.15 6.07 17.14
C VAL A 65 -3.43 5.53 16.51
N LEU A 66 -4.43 6.38 16.26
CA LEU A 66 -5.67 5.96 15.61
C LEU A 66 -5.43 5.41 14.19
N ALA A 67 -4.59 6.07 13.38
CA ALA A 67 -4.23 5.57 12.05
C ALA A 67 -3.51 4.22 12.10
N SER A 68 -2.63 4.03 13.08
CA SER A 68 -1.96 2.75 13.28
C SER A 68 -2.91 1.65 13.72
N LEU A 69 -3.93 1.99 14.53
CA LEU A 69 -4.98 1.08 14.94
C LEU A 69 -5.88 0.69 13.76
N ILE A 70 -6.29 1.63 12.92
CA ILE A 70 -7.05 1.35 11.68
C ILE A 70 -6.27 0.36 10.80
N ARG A 71 -4.98 0.62 10.57
CA ARG A 71 -4.13 -0.29 9.79
C ARG A 71 -4.09 -1.68 10.40
N ALA A 72 -3.82 -1.79 11.70
CA ALA A 72 -3.75 -3.07 12.39
C ALA A 72 -5.09 -3.84 12.28
N GLN A 73 -6.20 -3.15 12.50
CA GLN A 73 -7.55 -3.71 12.39
C GLN A 73 -7.85 -4.23 10.98
N ILE A 74 -7.46 -3.49 9.92
CA ILE A 74 -7.57 -3.96 8.53
C ILE A 74 -6.77 -5.25 8.33
N TYR A 75 -5.51 -5.28 8.78
CA TYR A 75 -4.59 -6.40 8.55
C TYR A 75 -5.08 -7.70 9.20
N VAL A 76 -5.72 -7.60 10.38
CA VAL A 76 -6.29 -8.76 11.08
C VAL A 76 -7.77 -9.02 10.79
N GLY A 77 -8.38 -8.28 9.85
CA GLY A 77 -9.78 -8.47 9.45
C GLY A 77 -10.84 -7.91 10.38
N GLN A 78 -10.48 -7.07 11.34
CA GLN A 78 -11.40 -6.32 12.21
C GLN A 78 -11.98 -5.10 11.47
N VAL A 79 -12.68 -5.35 10.36
CA VAL A 79 -13.13 -4.29 9.42
C VAL A 79 -14.14 -3.35 10.08
N LYS A 80 -15.03 -3.86 10.93
CA LYS A 80 -16.02 -3.02 11.62
C LYS A 80 -15.36 -2.05 12.59
N GLU A 81 -14.36 -2.53 13.32
CA GLU A 81 -13.56 -1.74 14.23
C GLU A 81 -12.68 -0.73 13.48
N ALA A 82 -12.15 -1.10 12.31
CA ALA A 82 -11.43 -0.20 11.41
C ALA A 82 -12.31 0.95 10.93
N LEU A 83 -13.56 0.68 10.53
CA LEU A 83 -14.52 1.71 10.14
C LEU A 83 -14.88 2.63 11.31
N ALA A 84 -15.15 2.08 12.49
CA ALA A 84 -15.43 2.88 13.69
C ALA A 84 -14.25 3.79 14.06
N THR A 85 -13.03 3.25 14.07
CA THR A 85 -11.81 4.02 14.38
C THR A 85 -11.52 5.07 13.28
N SER A 86 -11.87 4.78 12.03
CA SER A 86 -11.76 5.72 10.91
C SER A 86 -12.69 6.92 11.08
N GLU A 87 -13.92 6.71 11.56
CA GLU A 87 -14.85 7.79 11.87
C GLU A 87 -14.35 8.67 13.02
N GLU A 88 -13.80 8.06 14.07
CA GLU A 88 -13.16 8.80 15.17
C GLU A 88 -12.01 9.66 14.66
N LEU A 89 -11.08 9.09 13.88
CA LEU A 89 -9.93 9.81 13.33
C LEU A 89 -10.38 10.96 12.41
N ARG A 90 -11.38 10.72 11.57
CA ARG A 90 -11.94 11.73 10.67
C ARG A 90 -12.55 12.90 11.45
N ALA A 91 -13.25 12.64 12.54
CA ALA A 91 -13.84 13.67 13.40
C ALA A 91 -12.80 14.62 14.02
N LEU A 92 -11.54 14.19 14.17
CA LEU A 92 -10.43 15.03 14.65
C LEU A 92 -9.86 15.98 13.58
N GLY A 93 -10.35 15.90 12.33
CA GLY A 93 -9.90 16.68 11.19
C GLY A 93 -8.51 16.26 10.71
N VAL A 94 -8.43 15.50 9.63
CA VAL A 94 -7.16 14.99 9.09
C VAL A 94 -6.67 15.84 7.92
N THR A 95 -5.38 16.13 7.89
CA THR A 95 -4.69 16.77 6.76
C THR A 95 -3.52 15.93 6.25
N ASP A 96 -3.12 14.89 7.00
CA ASP A 96 -2.07 13.96 6.62
C ASP A 96 -2.60 12.92 5.63
N TYR A 97 -1.91 12.75 4.50
CA TYR A 97 -2.36 11.86 3.43
C TYR A 97 -2.30 10.38 3.81
N GLY A 98 -1.36 9.98 4.66
CA GLY A 98 -1.29 8.62 5.18
C GLY A 98 -2.48 8.28 6.08
N GLN A 99 -2.92 9.22 6.92
CA GLN A 99 -4.13 9.09 7.73
C GLN A 99 -5.37 8.99 6.83
N MET A 100 -5.49 9.84 5.80
CA MET A 100 -6.58 9.76 4.83
C MET A 100 -6.61 8.42 4.10
N GLN A 101 -5.43 7.92 3.72
CA GLN A 101 -5.28 6.63 3.03
C GLN A 101 -5.81 5.47 3.87
N TRP A 102 -5.54 5.43 5.18
CA TRP A 102 -6.05 4.38 6.05
C TRP A 102 -7.56 4.46 6.26
N ILE A 103 -8.12 5.67 6.36
CA ILE A 103 -9.58 5.87 6.41
C ILE A 103 -10.23 5.32 5.13
N VAL A 104 -9.72 5.69 3.96
CA VAL A 104 -10.20 5.19 2.67
C VAL A 104 -10.02 3.67 2.59
N GLY A 105 -8.88 3.16 3.06
CA GLY A 105 -8.56 1.74 3.12
C GLY A 105 -9.55 0.92 3.95
N ALA A 106 -10.12 1.46 5.03
CA ALA A 106 -11.12 0.77 5.84
C ALA A 106 -12.42 0.50 5.04
N HIS A 107 -12.88 1.46 4.25
CA HIS A 107 -14.04 1.26 3.35
C HIS A 107 -13.73 0.25 2.25
N LEU A 108 -12.53 0.30 1.67
CA LEU A 108 -12.11 -0.70 0.68
C LEU A 108 -12.06 -2.10 1.30
N ALA A 109 -11.59 -2.21 2.54
CA ALA A 109 -11.56 -3.48 3.26
C ALA A 109 -12.97 -4.08 3.46
N ASP A 110 -13.99 -3.24 3.58
CA ASP A 110 -15.41 -3.59 3.72
C ASP A 110 -16.16 -3.79 2.38
N ASN A 111 -15.47 -3.73 1.24
CA ASN A 111 -16.09 -3.74 -0.08
C ASN A 111 -17.03 -2.53 -0.35
N ASP A 112 -16.80 -1.40 0.33
CA ASP A 112 -17.59 -0.17 0.19
C ASP A 112 -16.85 0.85 -0.70
N LEU A 113 -16.68 0.53 -1.99
CA LEU A 113 -16.02 1.43 -2.95
C LEU A 113 -16.73 2.79 -3.04
N ASP A 114 -18.06 2.80 -2.94
CA ASP A 114 -18.81 4.05 -3.01
C ASP A 114 -18.60 4.91 -1.75
N GLY A 115 -18.51 4.30 -0.57
CA GLY A 115 -18.14 4.99 0.66
C GLY A 115 -16.70 5.48 0.63
N ALA A 116 -15.77 4.66 0.14
CA ALA A 116 -14.38 5.07 -0.08
C ALA A 116 -14.30 6.34 -0.93
N LYS A 117 -15.06 6.40 -2.04
CA LYS A 117 -15.14 7.60 -2.90
C LYS A 117 -15.82 8.79 -2.22
N ARG A 118 -16.90 8.57 -1.46
CA ARG A 118 -17.58 9.64 -0.69
C ARG A 118 -16.66 10.25 0.35
N VAL A 119 -15.98 9.42 1.13
CA VAL A 119 -15.03 9.87 2.16
C VAL A 119 -13.82 10.54 1.52
N MET A 120 -13.28 9.99 0.43
CA MET A 120 -12.21 10.64 -0.32
C MET A 120 -12.61 12.06 -0.76
N ALA A 121 -13.83 12.25 -1.28
CA ALA A 121 -14.32 13.56 -1.71
C ALA A 121 -14.50 14.55 -0.55
N ASP A 122 -14.87 14.06 0.64
CA ASP A 122 -14.98 14.86 1.87
C ASP A 122 -13.60 15.30 2.38
N LEU A 123 -12.69 14.33 2.56
CA LEU A 123 -11.31 14.56 3.00
C LEU A 123 -10.55 15.54 2.09
N SER A 124 -10.84 15.49 0.79
CA SER A 124 -10.21 16.36 -0.20
C SER A 124 -10.55 17.84 -0.07
N ARG A 125 -11.60 18.21 0.69
CA ARG A 125 -12.00 19.63 0.84
C ARG A 125 -10.99 20.46 1.60
N ASN A 126 -10.22 19.82 2.50
CA ASN A 126 -9.30 20.48 3.41
C ASN A 126 -7.83 20.20 3.06
N ALA A 127 -7.56 19.74 1.84
CA ALA A 127 -6.23 19.32 1.42
C ALA A 127 -5.84 19.95 0.06
N PRO A 128 -4.56 20.30 -0.13
CA PRO A 128 -4.04 20.69 -1.44
C PRO A 128 -4.34 19.59 -2.49
N ALA A 129 -5.11 19.94 -3.52
CA ALA A 129 -5.63 18.98 -4.48
C ALA A 129 -4.52 18.24 -5.25
N THR A 130 -3.44 18.95 -5.61
CA THR A 130 -2.31 18.39 -6.35
C THR A 130 -1.57 17.33 -5.54
N GLU A 131 -1.20 17.65 -4.30
CA GLU A 131 -0.46 16.75 -3.40
C GLU A 131 -1.30 15.53 -3.02
N LEU A 132 -2.59 15.72 -2.77
CA LEU A 132 -3.51 14.63 -2.48
C LEU A 132 -3.64 13.67 -3.67
N VAL A 133 -3.78 14.20 -4.89
CA VAL A 133 -3.92 13.39 -6.09
C VAL A 133 -2.61 12.66 -6.43
N SER A 134 -1.46 13.31 -6.30
CA SER A 134 -0.17 12.64 -6.51
C SER A 134 0.08 11.55 -5.46
N TYR A 135 -0.26 11.79 -4.18
CA TYR A 135 -0.13 10.79 -3.13
C TYR A 135 -0.98 9.55 -3.40
N PHE A 136 -2.28 9.70 -3.69
CA PHE A 136 -3.17 8.56 -3.94
C PHE A 136 -2.87 7.82 -5.25
N ALA A 137 -2.22 8.48 -6.21
CA ALA A 137 -1.72 7.82 -7.42
C ALA A 137 -0.39 7.10 -7.20
N GLY A 138 0.47 7.64 -6.31
CA GLY A 138 1.83 7.14 -6.07
C GLY A 138 1.95 6.11 -4.95
N TYR A 139 0.98 6.01 -4.03
CA TYR A 139 1.02 5.09 -2.88
C TYR A 139 -0.18 4.15 -2.84
N HIS A 140 0.09 2.84 -2.69
CA HIS A 140 -0.89 1.73 -2.71
C HIS A 140 -1.84 1.73 -3.94
N GLU A 141 -1.43 2.39 -5.03
CA GLU A 141 -2.14 2.40 -6.31
C GLU A 141 -3.63 2.77 -6.18
N MET A 142 -3.98 3.72 -5.31
CA MET A 142 -5.38 4.03 -4.99
C MET A 142 -6.04 5.03 -5.95
N ALA A 143 -5.50 5.26 -7.15
CA ALA A 143 -6.03 6.26 -8.10
C ALA A 143 -7.50 5.99 -8.50
N PHE A 144 -7.97 4.75 -8.40
CA PHE A 144 -9.36 4.36 -8.69
C PHE A 144 -10.41 4.95 -7.73
N VAL A 145 -10.00 5.40 -6.53
CA VAL A 145 -10.91 6.09 -5.58
C VAL A 145 -11.06 7.59 -5.88
N LEU A 146 -10.23 8.14 -6.76
CA LEU A 146 -10.30 9.54 -7.15
C LEU A 146 -11.56 9.82 -7.99
N SER A 147 -12.19 10.98 -7.73
CA SER A 147 -13.31 11.48 -8.53
C SER A 147 -12.88 11.78 -9.97
N PRO A 148 -13.81 11.85 -10.94
CA PRO A 148 -13.47 12.20 -12.33
C PRO A 148 -12.64 13.48 -12.47
N LYS A 149 -12.95 14.54 -11.70
CA LYS A 149 -12.21 15.80 -11.70
C LYS A 149 -10.78 15.65 -11.14
N GLN A 150 -10.60 14.85 -10.09
CA GLN A 150 -9.29 14.55 -9.53
C GLN A 150 -8.44 13.71 -10.48
N ARG A 151 -9.04 12.75 -11.20
CA ARG A 151 -8.34 11.97 -12.22
C ARG A 151 -7.92 12.83 -13.41
N GLU A 152 -8.77 13.75 -13.83
CA GLU A 152 -8.41 14.72 -14.85
C GLU A 152 -7.23 15.61 -14.40
N LEU A 153 -7.23 16.04 -13.13
CA LEU A 153 -6.09 16.74 -12.55
C LEU A 153 -4.82 15.88 -12.56
N LEU A 154 -4.90 14.60 -12.15
CA LEU A 154 -3.76 13.66 -12.13
C LEU A 154 -3.03 13.63 -13.46
N PHE A 155 -3.76 13.50 -14.57
CA PHE A 155 -3.17 13.41 -15.91
C PHE A 155 -2.66 14.75 -16.47
N ARG A 156 -2.87 15.86 -15.76
CA ARG A 156 -2.26 17.17 -16.07
C ARG A 156 -1.04 17.47 -15.19
N LEU A 157 -0.78 16.65 -14.17
CA LEU A 157 0.39 16.81 -13.32
C LEU A 157 1.67 16.53 -14.10
N THR A 158 2.75 17.16 -13.68
CA THR A 158 4.08 17.06 -14.28
C THR A 158 5.05 16.43 -13.27
N PRO A 159 6.25 16.00 -13.68
CA PRO A 159 7.25 15.46 -12.75
C PRO A 159 7.54 16.37 -11.55
N ALA A 160 7.38 17.69 -11.67
CA ALA A 160 7.58 18.64 -10.56
C ALA A 160 6.70 18.37 -9.32
N THR A 161 5.56 17.67 -9.46
CA THR A 161 4.70 17.29 -8.33
C THR A 161 5.03 15.92 -7.75
N PHE A 162 6.08 15.29 -8.27
CA PHE A 162 6.61 13.98 -7.90
C PHE A 162 8.11 14.12 -7.58
N ASP A 163 8.50 15.21 -6.92
CA ASP A 163 9.90 15.52 -6.57
C ASP A 163 10.87 15.52 -7.78
N ASP A 164 10.36 15.94 -8.94
CA ASP A 164 11.05 15.87 -10.25
C ASP A 164 11.44 14.43 -10.68
N ASP A 165 10.89 13.41 -10.01
CA ASP A 165 11.08 12.01 -10.34
C ASP A 165 10.13 11.59 -11.47
N ARG A 166 10.68 11.59 -12.69
CA ARG A 166 9.97 11.16 -13.90
C ARG A 166 9.64 9.65 -13.88
N ALA A 167 10.41 8.83 -13.18
CA ALA A 167 10.08 7.41 -13.05
C ALA A 167 8.82 7.25 -12.18
N TRP A 168 8.80 7.89 -11.00
CA TRP A 168 7.64 7.86 -10.11
C TRP A 168 6.39 8.46 -10.75
N TRP A 169 6.51 9.64 -11.38
CA TRP A 169 5.41 10.26 -12.14
C TRP A 169 4.87 9.34 -13.23
N GLY A 170 5.75 8.81 -14.09
CA GLY A 170 5.34 7.94 -15.19
C GLY A 170 4.65 6.66 -14.72
N GLN A 171 5.15 6.04 -13.65
CA GLN A 171 4.55 4.84 -13.06
C GLN A 171 3.18 5.12 -12.43
N ALA A 172 3.05 6.19 -11.64
CA ALA A 172 1.79 6.56 -11.01
C ALA A 172 0.69 6.80 -12.05
N LEU A 173 1.01 7.53 -13.13
CA LEU A 173 0.06 7.81 -14.21
C LEU A 173 -0.22 6.56 -15.06
N ALA A 174 0.77 5.69 -15.29
CA ALA A 174 0.58 4.43 -15.99
C ALA A 174 -0.37 3.50 -15.26
N THR A 175 -0.18 3.32 -13.96
CA THR A 175 -1.05 2.50 -13.11
C THR A 175 -2.46 3.09 -13.02
N ALA A 176 -2.60 4.41 -12.87
CA ALA A 176 -3.89 5.06 -12.87
C ALA A 176 -4.66 4.88 -14.20
N ALA A 177 -3.97 4.97 -15.34
CA ALA A 177 -4.56 4.70 -16.65
C ALA A 177 -4.92 3.22 -16.82
N TRP A 178 -4.07 2.31 -16.31
CA TRP A 178 -4.31 0.87 -16.32
C TRP A 178 -5.59 0.51 -15.55
N GLN A 179 -5.80 1.07 -14.37
CA GLN A 179 -7.01 0.87 -13.56
C GLN A 179 -8.28 1.41 -14.23
N GLN A 180 -8.14 2.40 -15.12
CA GLN A 180 -9.25 2.93 -15.91
C GLN A 180 -9.51 2.14 -17.19
N GLY A 181 -8.70 1.13 -17.49
CA GLY A 181 -8.79 0.33 -18.71
C GLY A 181 -8.16 0.99 -19.94
N ASP A 182 -7.56 2.18 -19.83
CA ASP A 182 -6.85 2.83 -20.93
C ASP A 182 -5.43 2.26 -21.07
N ARG A 183 -5.36 1.08 -21.70
CA ARG A 183 -4.10 0.35 -21.91
C ARG A 183 -3.10 1.13 -22.76
N ARG A 184 -3.58 1.96 -23.71
CA ARG A 184 -2.71 2.74 -24.60
C ARG A 184 -2.05 3.88 -23.83
N LEU A 185 -2.82 4.60 -23.02
CA LEU A 185 -2.29 5.65 -22.16
C LEU A 185 -1.38 5.09 -21.07
N ALA A 186 -1.76 3.95 -20.48
CA ALA A 186 -0.91 3.24 -19.52
C ALA A 186 0.46 2.91 -20.11
N ALA A 187 0.49 2.32 -21.31
CA ALA A 187 1.75 1.99 -21.99
C ALA A 187 2.62 3.22 -22.28
N ALA A 188 2.02 4.36 -22.66
CA ALA A 188 2.76 5.59 -22.95
C ALA A 188 3.43 6.20 -21.71
N TYR A 189 2.72 6.23 -20.58
CA TYR A 189 3.30 6.70 -19.32
C TYR A 189 4.31 5.72 -18.73
N ALA A 190 4.05 4.42 -18.87
CA ALA A 190 4.99 3.38 -18.47
C ALA A 190 6.32 3.55 -19.23
N ASP A 191 6.28 3.69 -20.55
CA ASP A 191 7.48 3.93 -21.37
C ASP A 191 8.24 5.19 -20.95
N SER A 192 7.50 6.26 -20.59
CA SER A 192 8.08 7.52 -20.12
C SER A 192 8.86 7.40 -18.79
N SER A 193 8.64 6.33 -18.01
CA SER A 193 9.34 6.06 -16.74
C SER A 193 10.64 5.25 -16.92
N LEU A 194 10.73 4.42 -17.97
CA LEU A 194 11.72 3.34 -18.08
C LEU A 194 13.18 3.81 -18.19
N ALA A 195 13.42 4.98 -18.80
CA ALA A 195 14.78 5.51 -18.90
C ALA A 195 15.33 5.90 -17.52
N VAL A 196 14.57 6.70 -16.77
CA VAL A 196 14.97 7.17 -15.43
C VAL A 196 15.00 6.01 -14.43
N ALA A 197 14.02 5.10 -14.48
CA ALA A 197 14.01 3.92 -13.62
C ALA A 197 15.27 3.05 -13.80
N ARG A 198 15.72 2.85 -15.04
CA ARG A 198 16.98 2.13 -15.31
C ARG A 198 18.20 2.82 -14.72
N GLU A 199 18.29 4.14 -14.79
CA GLU A 199 19.39 4.87 -14.17
C GLU A 199 19.36 4.80 -12.64
N GLN A 200 18.17 4.84 -12.04
CA GLN A 200 18.00 4.68 -10.59
C GLN A 200 18.42 3.28 -10.14
N ILE A 201 18.01 2.23 -10.86
CA ILE A 201 18.44 0.85 -10.60
C ILE A 201 19.96 0.71 -10.76
N GLN A 202 20.59 1.35 -11.75
CA GLN A 202 22.05 1.31 -11.89
C GLN A 202 22.78 1.93 -10.68
N ARG A 203 22.20 2.94 -10.03
CA ARG A 203 22.75 3.56 -8.82
C ARG A 203 22.47 2.74 -7.56
N SER A 204 21.36 1.99 -7.55
CA SER A 204 20.90 1.17 -6.42
C SER A 204 20.46 -0.23 -6.89
N PRO A 205 21.38 -1.09 -7.36
CA PRO A 205 21.03 -2.33 -8.05
C PRO A 205 20.40 -3.41 -7.16
N THR A 206 20.50 -3.27 -5.84
CA THR A 206 19.90 -4.17 -4.86
C THR A 206 18.57 -3.65 -4.32
N ASP A 207 18.08 -2.49 -4.78
CA ASP A 207 16.79 -1.97 -4.35
C ASP A 207 15.65 -2.72 -5.07
N VAL A 208 15.01 -3.63 -4.33
CA VAL A 208 13.92 -4.47 -4.84
C VAL A 208 12.72 -3.63 -5.29
N ASP A 209 12.41 -2.53 -4.60
CA ASP A 209 11.24 -1.71 -4.90
C ASP A 209 11.40 -1.05 -6.28
N LEU A 210 12.57 -0.44 -6.53
CA LEU A 210 12.87 0.18 -7.83
C LEU A 210 12.82 -0.82 -8.98
N ARG A 211 13.37 -2.02 -8.77
CA ARG A 211 13.37 -3.09 -9.77
C ARG A 211 11.97 -3.61 -10.06
N MET A 212 11.16 -3.81 -9.02
CA MET A 212 9.79 -4.30 -9.17
C MET A 212 8.88 -3.27 -9.85
N LEU A 213 8.99 -2.00 -9.47
CA LEU A 213 8.26 -0.90 -10.10
C LEU A 213 8.65 -0.72 -11.59
N ASN A 214 9.93 -0.86 -11.93
CA ASN A 214 10.38 -0.92 -13.31
C ASN A 214 9.78 -2.12 -14.06
N ALA A 215 9.70 -3.29 -13.43
CA ALA A 215 9.06 -4.46 -14.03
C ALA A 215 7.56 -4.23 -14.31
N VAL A 216 6.83 -3.52 -13.44
CA VAL A 216 5.44 -3.13 -13.70
C VAL A 216 5.36 -2.26 -14.96
N ALA A 217 6.22 -1.25 -15.07
CA ALA A 217 6.27 -0.39 -16.25
C ALA A 217 6.63 -1.18 -17.53
N LEU A 218 7.58 -2.11 -17.47
CA LEU A 218 7.91 -3.01 -18.58
C LEU A 218 6.70 -3.84 -19.01
N ALA A 219 5.95 -4.40 -18.06
CA ALA A 219 4.76 -5.22 -18.37
C ALA A 219 3.65 -4.37 -19.00
N GLN A 220 3.37 -3.20 -18.43
CA GLN A 220 2.35 -2.26 -18.92
C GLN A 220 2.71 -1.67 -20.30
N SER A 221 3.99 -1.53 -20.62
CA SER A 221 4.47 -1.12 -21.95
C SER A 221 4.56 -2.28 -22.97
N GLY A 222 4.14 -3.48 -22.59
CA GLY A 222 4.10 -4.66 -23.47
C GLY A 222 5.38 -5.52 -23.50
N ARG A 223 6.42 -5.14 -22.76
CA ARG A 223 7.72 -5.87 -22.66
C ARG A 223 7.65 -7.01 -21.64
N LYS A 224 6.64 -7.87 -21.78
CA LYS A 224 6.24 -8.88 -20.79
C LYS A 224 7.36 -9.82 -20.36
N ALA A 225 8.11 -10.37 -21.32
CA ALA A 225 9.18 -11.32 -21.01
C ALA A 225 10.33 -10.66 -20.22
N GLU A 226 10.62 -9.39 -20.48
CA GLU A 226 11.62 -8.63 -19.72
C GLU A 226 11.11 -8.31 -18.32
N ALA A 227 9.83 -7.91 -18.22
CA ALA A 227 9.18 -7.65 -16.94
C ALA A 227 9.20 -8.87 -16.01
N LEU A 228 8.80 -10.05 -16.51
CA LEU A 228 8.77 -11.27 -15.71
C LEU A 228 10.16 -11.68 -15.22
N ARG A 229 11.18 -11.62 -16.09
CA ARG A 229 12.56 -11.94 -15.69
C ARG A 229 13.07 -11.00 -14.60
N GLU A 230 12.84 -9.70 -14.76
CA GLU A 230 13.29 -8.72 -13.78
C GLU A 230 12.55 -8.89 -12.44
N ALA A 231 11.24 -9.09 -12.49
CA ALA A 231 10.41 -9.27 -11.31
C ALA A 231 10.73 -10.56 -10.54
N GLU A 232 10.97 -11.67 -11.24
CA GLU A 232 11.38 -12.93 -10.63
C GLU A 232 12.75 -12.80 -9.95
N ALA A 233 13.70 -12.13 -10.61
CA ALA A 233 15.00 -11.85 -10.02
C ALA A 233 14.88 -10.92 -8.80
N ALA A 234 14.04 -9.89 -8.86
CA ALA A 234 13.80 -8.99 -7.72
C ALA A 234 13.11 -9.71 -6.55
N MET A 235 12.17 -10.62 -6.83
CA MET A 235 11.55 -11.45 -5.79
C MET A 235 12.55 -12.38 -5.11
N ALA A 236 13.51 -12.96 -5.85
CA ALA A 236 14.54 -13.82 -5.27
C ALA A 236 15.43 -13.08 -4.25
N ASP A 237 15.58 -11.76 -4.40
CA ASP A 237 16.39 -10.92 -3.52
C ASP A 237 15.62 -10.41 -2.28
N THR A 238 14.40 -10.91 -2.04
CA THR A 238 13.57 -10.49 -0.89
C THR A 238 13.84 -11.26 0.41
N VAL A 239 14.71 -12.28 0.38
CA VAL A 239 14.88 -13.26 1.47
C VAL A 239 15.27 -12.65 2.82
N ASP A 240 15.98 -11.53 2.83
CA ASP A 240 16.45 -10.85 4.05
C ASP A 240 15.57 -9.65 4.45
N LEU A 241 14.46 -9.42 3.74
CA LEU A 241 13.56 -8.30 4.02
C LEU A 241 12.60 -8.63 5.17
N SER A 242 12.06 -7.59 5.81
CA SER A 242 11.01 -7.76 6.80
C SER A 242 9.74 -8.34 6.17
N ALA A 243 8.92 -9.02 6.97
CA ALA A 243 7.64 -9.59 6.51
C ALA A 243 6.77 -8.56 5.76
N GLY A 244 6.72 -7.31 6.25
CA GLY A 244 5.98 -6.22 5.60
C GLY A 244 6.56 -5.81 4.24
N ASN A 245 7.90 -5.74 4.12
CA ASN A 245 8.55 -5.42 2.84
C ASN A 245 8.38 -6.57 1.84
N ILE A 246 8.41 -7.82 2.29
CA ILE A 246 8.09 -8.98 1.43
C ILE A 246 6.64 -8.90 0.94
N SER A 247 5.68 -8.57 1.80
CA SER A 247 4.28 -8.37 1.39
C SER A 247 4.14 -7.23 0.37
N TYR A 248 4.90 -6.15 0.50
CA TYR A 248 4.91 -5.08 -0.50
C TYR A 248 5.54 -5.50 -1.84
N ALA A 249 6.63 -6.28 -1.81
CA ALA A 249 7.25 -6.84 -3.00
C ALA A 249 6.29 -7.81 -3.72
N LEU A 250 5.62 -8.71 -2.98
CA LEU A 250 4.59 -9.60 -3.50
C LEU A 250 3.42 -8.81 -4.11
N ARG A 251 2.97 -7.74 -3.47
CA ARG A 251 1.92 -6.85 -3.99
C ARG A 251 2.29 -6.27 -5.34
N THR A 252 3.53 -5.84 -5.51
CA THR A 252 4.01 -5.24 -6.76
C THR A 252 4.29 -6.32 -7.82
N TYR A 253 4.80 -7.48 -7.42
CA TYR A 253 4.97 -8.64 -8.30
C TYR A 253 3.65 -9.12 -8.89
N GLU A 254 2.60 -9.16 -8.08
CA GLU A 254 1.23 -9.46 -8.50
C GLU A 254 0.76 -8.52 -9.63
N HIS A 255 1.04 -7.21 -9.54
CA HIS A 255 0.76 -6.27 -10.61
C HIS A 255 1.54 -6.56 -11.89
N VAL A 256 2.80 -6.99 -11.80
CA VAL A 256 3.58 -7.42 -12.98
C VAL A 256 2.88 -8.60 -13.64
N LEU A 257 2.44 -9.59 -12.86
CA LEU A 257 1.76 -10.78 -13.37
C LEU A 257 0.43 -10.43 -14.04
N LEU A 258 -0.40 -9.58 -13.44
CA LEU A 258 -1.64 -9.09 -14.06
C LEU A 258 -1.36 -8.37 -15.39
N ALA A 259 -0.37 -7.49 -15.43
CA ALA A 259 -0.02 -6.74 -16.64
C ALA A 259 0.60 -7.63 -17.73
N ALA A 260 1.35 -8.66 -17.34
CA ALA A 260 1.86 -9.68 -18.25
C ALA A 260 0.75 -10.63 -18.75
N GLY A 261 -0.37 -10.75 -18.03
CA GLY A 261 -1.47 -11.67 -18.33
C GLY A 261 -1.30 -13.06 -17.70
N GLU A 262 -0.41 -13.19 -16.72
CA GLU A 262 -0.11 -14.41 -15.95
C GLU A 262 -1.16 -14.62 -14.85
N LYS A 263 -2.42 -14.83 -15.24
CA LYS A 263 -3.58 -14.79 -14.33
C LYS A 263 -3.50 -15.79 -13.17
N GLU A 264 -3.17 -17.05 -13.45
CA GLU A 264 -3.09 -18.08 -12.40
C GLU A 264 -1.97 -17.79 -11.40
N ARG A 265 -0.82 -17.34 -11.89
CA ARG A 265 0.29 -16.94 -11.02
C ARG A 265 -0.05 -15.71 -10.18
N ALA A 266 -0.78 -14.75 -10.74
CA ALA A 266 -1.27 -13.60 -9.97
C ALA A 266 -2.19 -14.06 -8.84
N ILE A 267 -3.08 -15.03 -9.10
CA ILE A 267 -3.94 -15.64 -8.09
C ILE A 267 -3.12 -16.36 -7.02
N ASP A 268 -2.06 -17.11 -7.38
CA ASP A 268 -1.16 -17.75 -6.41
C ASP A 268 -0.55 -16.71 -5.45
N VAL A 269 -0.11 -15.57 -5.97
CA VAL A 269 0.45 -14.47 -5.16
C VAL A 269 -0.62 -13.81 -4.29
N LEU A 270 -1.85 -13.64 -4.79
CA LEU A 270 -2.96 -13.12 -3.99
C LEU A 270 -3.30 -14.07 -2.83
N GLU A 271 -3.27 -15.38 -3.06
CA GLU A 271 -3.47 -16.39 -2.01
C GLU A 271 -2.42 -16.27 -0.90
N GLU A 272 -1.14 -16.04 -1.27
CA GLU A 272 -0.07 -15.81 -0.32
C GLU A 272 -0.23 -14.48 0.44
N LEU A 273 -0.50 -13.38 -0.26
CA LEU A 273 -0.69 -12.06 0.34
C LEU A 273 -1.80 -12.05 1.39
N MET A 274 -2.90 -12.74 1.11
CA MET A 274 -4.03 -12.84 2.03
C MET A 274 -3.72 -13.70 3.27
N GLN A 275 -2.71 -14.58 3.21
CA GLN A 275 -2.23 -15.33 4.37
C GLN A 275 -1.30 -14.50 5.26
N ARG A 276 -0.57 -13.53 4.67
CA ARG A 276 0.39 -12.66 5.36
C ARG A 276 -0.24 -11.50 6.14
N GLN A 277 -1.57 -11.49 6.33
CA GLN A 277 -2.32 -10.46 7.06
C GLN A 277 -1.92 -9.05 6.66
N PHE A 278 -2.09 -8.77 5.36
CA PHE A 278 -1.79 -7.50 4.72
C PHE A 278 -3.09 -6.74 4.39
N TYR A 279 -2.99 -5.52 3.82
CA TYR A 279 -4.19 -4.73 3.51
C TYR A 279 -5.04 -5.27 2.34
N VAL A 280 -4.55 -6.27 1.61
CA VAL A 280 -5.28 -6.88 0.48
C VAL A 280 -6.33 -7.84 1.05
N THR A 281 -7.54 -7.32 1.27
CA THR A 281 -8.68 -8.09 1.76
C THR A 281 -9.61 -8.53 0.60
N PRO A 282 -10.56 -9.45 0.84
CA PRO A 282 -11.60 -9.79 -0.14
C PRO A 282 -12.40 -8.55 -0.61
N GLY A 283 -12.67 -7.61 0.29
CA GLY A 283 -13.33 -6.35 -0.06
C GLY A 283 -12.47 -5.45 -0.95
N TRP A 284 -11.16 -5.43 -0.71
CA TRP A 284 -10.21 -4.75 -1.58
C TRP A 284 -10.22 -5.34 -2.99
N LEU A 285 -10.14 -6.67 -3.10
CA LEU A 285 -10.14 -7.37 -4.41
C LEU A 285 -11.39 -7.05 -5.23
N LYS A 286 -12.55 -6.95 -4.57
CA LYS A 286 -13.80 -6.57 -5.22
C LYS A 286 -13.84 -5.09 -5.62
N SER A 287 -13.17 -4.23 -4.87
CA SER A 287 -13.20 -2.78 -5.09
C SER A 287 -12.24 -2.31 -6.18
N ASP A 288 -11.05 -2.90 -6.27
CA ASP A 288 -10.00 -2.48 -7.20
C ASP A 288 -10.29 -2.98 -8.64
N PRO A 289 -10.44 -2.08 -9.63
CA PRO A 289 -10.68 -2.46 -11.03
C PRO A 289 -9.55 -3.27 -11.68
N ALA A 290 -8.32 -3.25 -11.13
CA ALA A 290 -7.20 -4.00 -11.67
C ALA A 290 -7.49 -5.51 -11.73
N TYR A 291 -8.29 -6.03 -10.79
CA TYR A 291 -8.60 -7.45 -10.70
C TYR A 291 -9.72 -7.92 -11.63
N ARG A 292 -10.40 -7.02 -12.36
CA ARG A 292 -11.49 -7.39 -13.29
C ARG A 292 -11.05 -8.30 -14.42
N VAL A 293 -9.75 -8.36 -14.69
CA VAL A 293 -9.17 -9.32 -15.64
C VAL A 293 -9.25 -10.77 -15.15
N LEU A 294 -9.50 -10.99 -13.86
CA LEU A 294 -9.65 -12.28 -13.20
C LEU A 294 -11.11 -12.71 -13.02
N ASP A 295 -12.09 -11.83 -13.30
CA ASP A 295 -13.53 -12.13 -13.17
C ASP A 295 -13.90 -13.43 -13.89
N GLY A 296 -14.70 -14.27 -13.22
CA GLY A 296 -15.11 -15.58 -13.73
C GLY A 296 -14.08 -16.70 -13.51
N ASN A 297 -12.89 -16.42 -12.98
CA ASN A 297 -11.96 -17.48 -12.55
C ASN A 297 -12.42 -18.07 -11.21
N PRO A 298 -12.70 -19.39 -11.12
CA PRO A 298 -13.24 -19.99 -9.89
C PRO A 298 -12.35 -19.84 -8.65
N ARG A 299 -11.02 -19.75 -8.80
CA ARG A 299 -10.10 -19.53 -7.66
C ARG A 299 -10.20 -18.11 -7.16
N PHE A 300 -10.15 -17.13 -8.07
CA PHE A 300 -10.30 -15.72 -7.73
C PHE A 300 -11.65 -15.44 -7.07
N GLU A 301 -12.74 -15.97 -7.63
CA GLU A 301 -14.08 -15.80 -7.05
C GLU A 301 -14.17 -16.35 -5.62
N ARG A 302 -13.46 -17.44 -5.31
CA ARG A 302 -13.39 -17.95 -3.92
C ARG A 302 -12.63 -16.99 -3.01
N LEU A 303 -11.53 -16.41 -3.47
CA LEU A 303 -10.75 -15.46 -2.68
C LEU A 303 -11.52 -14.18 -2.38
N ALA A 304 -12.15 -13.59 -3.41
CA ALA A 304 -12.95 -12.39 -3.29
C ALA A 304 -14.19 -12.57 -2.38
N ASN A 305 -14.67 -13.80 -2.22
CA ASN A 305 -15.83 -14.13 -1.38
C ASN A 305 -15.49 -14.79 -0.05
N ARG A 306 -14.20 -15.02 0.24
CA ARG A 306 -13.78 -15.55 1.55
C ARG A 306 -14.07 -14.50 2.62
N GLY A 307 -14.42 -14.92 3.84
CA GLY A 307 -14.32 -14.04 5.01
C GLY A 307 -12.84 -13.70 5.27
N ILE A 308 -12.55 -12.53 5.83
CA ILE A 308 -11.19 -12.26 6.32
C ILE A 308 -11.01 -13.18 7.52
N GLY A 309 -10.15 -14.21 7.35
CA GLY A 309 -9.89 -15.13 8.44
C GLY A 309 -9.32 -14.35 9.62
N ALA A 310 -9.93 -14.49 10.79
CA ALA A 310 -9.27 -14.06 12.02
C ALA A 310 -7.90 -14.77 12.11
N PRO A 311 -6.87 -14.14 12.69
CA PRO A 311 -5.62 -14.83 12.99
C PRO A 311 -5.91 -16.18 13.64
N VAL A 312 -5.23 -17.22 13.18
CA VAL A 312 -5.22 -18.50 13.91
C VAL A 312 -4.31 -18.28 15.12
N ASP A 313 -4.85 -18.49 16.31
CA ASP A 313 -4.14 -18.44 17.59
C ASP A 313 -2.91 -19.37 17.62
#